data_AF-A0A286ACE7-F1
#
_entry.id   AF-A0A286ACE7-F1
#
_cell.length_a   1.000
_cell.length_b   1.000
_cell.length_c   1.000
_cell.angle_alpha   90.00
_cell.angle_beta   90.00
_cell.angle_gamma   90.00
#
_symmetry.space_group_name_H-M   'P 1'
#
loop_
_entity.id
_entity.type
_entity.pdbx_description
1 polymer ?
#
loop_
_entity_poly.entity_id
_entity_poly.type
_entity_poly.pdbx_seq_one_letter_code
_entity_poly.pdbx_strand_id
1 'polypeptide(L)'
;MGYYYQGRCLDTLTEYHMHFAQNCSNVGGQGLSGWFYFCTGTESGVIVQAYQTSTGNLTGTTIEHVPQAIPCEVSLTNQTGFMWELALILIAGFSIRAIIKAFQ
;
A
#
# COMPACT_ATOMS: atom_id res chain seq x y z
N MET A 1 -8.24 -7.07 2.35
CA MET A 1 -7.05 -7.15 3.24
C MET A 1 -5.94 -6.45 2.49
N GLY A 2 -5.49 -5.31 2.99
CA GLY A 2 -4.53 -4.44 2.30
C GLY A 2 -3.08 -4.88 2.54
N TYR A 3 -2.16 -4.31 1.78
CA TYR A 3 -0.72 -4.59 1.79
C TYR A 3 0.06 -3.38 2.28
N TYR A 4 0.97 -3.58 3.22
CA TYR A 4 1.78 -2.51 3.78
C TYR A 4 3.05 -2.30 2.96
N TYR A 5 3.27 -1.06 2.51
CA TYR A 5 4.48 -0.66 1.80
C TYR A 5 4.88 0.78 2.17
N GLN A 6 6.12 0.96 2.64
CA GLN A 6 6.72 2.27 2.96
C GLN A 6 5.83 3.23 3.76
N GLY A 7 5.17 2.73 4.82
CA GLY A 7 4.33 3.57 5.67
C GLY A 7 2.90 3.79 5.16
N ARG A 8 2.51 3.17 4.05
CA ARG A 8 1.14 3.23 3.51
C ARG A 8 0.54 1.84 3.37
N CYS A 9 -0.79 1.78 3.46
CA CYS A 9 -1.55 0.59 3.19
C CYS A 9 -2.21 0.71 1.82
N LEU A 10 -2.02 -0.30 0.98
CA LEU A 10 -2.50 -0.39 -0.38
C LEU A 10 -3.60 -1.46 -0.44
N ASP A 11 -4.69 -1.19 -1.14
CA ASP A 11 -5.86 -2.07 -1.07
C ASP A 11 -5.69 -3.33 -1.92
N THR A 12 -4.89 -3.25 -2.98
CA THR A 12 -4.68 -4.35 -3.93
C THR A 12 -3.22 -4.80 -4.03
N LEU A 13 -3.02 -6.07 -4.37
CA LEU A 13 -1.70 -6.67 -4.54
C LEU A 13 -0.99 -6.08 -5.78
N THR A 14 -1.76 -5.71 -6.81
CA THR A 14 -1.27 -5.00 -8.00
C THR A 14 -0.77 -3.60 -7.66
N GLU A 15 -1.48 -2.82 -6.84
CA GLU A 15 -1.00 -1.51 -6.36
C GLU A 15 0.28 -1.64 -5.54
N TYR A 16 0.37 -2.69 -4.70
CA TYR A 16 1.59 -3.01 -3.97
C TYR A 16 2.79 -3.23 -4.90
N HIS A 17 2.62 -4.04 -5.95
CA HIS A 17 3.68 -4.27 -6.93
C HIS A 17 4.03 -3.00 -7.73
N MET A 18 3.04 -2.18 -8.09
CA MET A 18 3.28 -0.90 -8.78
C MET A 18 4.08 0.07 -7.91
N HIS A 19 3.74 0.20 -6.63
CA HIS A 19 4.48 1.05 -5.69
C HIS A 19 5.88 0.50 -5.38
N PHE A 20 6.03 -0.82 -5.31
CA PHE A 20 7.33 -1.46 -5.20
C PHE A 20 8.22 -1.14 -6.41
N ALA A 21 7.66 -1.27 -7.62
CA ALA A 21 8.34 -0.99 -8.88
C ALA A 21 8.80 0.48 -9.00
N GLN A 22 8.05 1.43 -8.46
CA GLN A 22 8.44 2.86 -8.46
C GLN A 22 9.68 3.15 -7.61
N ASN A 23 9.94 2.35 -6.59
CA ASN A 23 11.10 2.51 -5.72
C ASN A 23 12.31 1.70 -6.19
N CYS A 24 12.20 1.03 -7.34
CA CYS A 24 13.33 0.41 -7.99
C CYS A 24 14.26 1.53 -8.45
N SER A 25 15.30 1.81 -7.67
CA SER A 25 16.24 2.86 -7.99
C SER A 25 16.99 2.50 -9.26
N ASN A 26 17.19 3.49 -10.13
CA ASN A 26 18.13 3.42 -11.24
C ASN A 26 19.55 3.31 -10.68
N VAL A 27 19.96 2.11 -10.23
CA VAL A 27 21.34 1.85 -9.81
C VAL A 27 22.20 1.62 -11.05
N GLY A 28 22.27 2.67 -11.89
CA GLY A 28 22.95 2.63 -13.16
C GLY A 28 24.16 3.54 -13.19
N GLY A 29 25.34 2.94 -13.39
CA GLY A 29 26.64 3.54 -13.10
C GLY A 29 26.87 4.94 -13.68
N GLN A 30 27.66 5.72 -12.94
CA GLN A 30 28.11 7.05 -13.32
C GLN A 30 28.88 6.99 -14.66
N GLY A 31 28.23 7.35 -15.77
CA GLY A 31 28.89 7.50 -17.08
C GLY A 31 27.98 7.26 -18.29
N LEU A 32 28.44 7.70 -19.46
CA LEU A 32 27.75 7.56 -20.77
C LEU A 32 27.54 6.10 -21.23
N SER A 33 28.15 5.14 -20.52
CA SER A 33 28.05 3.68 -20.70
C SER A 33 27.32 2.97 -19.54
N GLY A 34 26.48 3.69 -18.79
CA GLY A 34 25.70 3.16 -17.67
C GLY A 34 24.55 2.25 -18.09
N TRP A 35 24.35 1.18 -17.33
CA TRP A 35 23.18 0.30 -17.41
C TRP A 35 22.06 0.86 -16.55
N PHE A 36 20.85 1.02 -17.06
CA PHE A 36 19.71 1.50 -16.27
C PHE A 36 18.74 0.36 -16.04
N TYR A 37 18.15 0.31 -14.85
CA TYR A 37 17.15 -0.69 -14.48
C TYR A 37 15.77 -0.05 -14.48
N PHE A 38 14.83 -0.67 -15.18
CA PHE A 38 13.42 -0.31 -15.10
C PHE A 38 12.64 -1.46 -14.48
N CYS A 39 11.70 -1.08 -13.64
CA CYS A 39 10.88 -2.02 -12.92
C CYS A 39 9.42 -1.71 -13.21
N THR A 40 8.62 -2.74 -13.51
CA THR A 40 7.21 -2.61 -13.85
C THR A 40 6.42 -3.58 -12.98
N GLY A 41 5.47 -3.04 -12.20
CA GLY A 41 4.57 -3.85 -11.40
C GLY A 41 3.52 -4.53 -12.28
N THR A 42 3.25 -5.80 -12.02
CA THR A 42 2.21 -6.62 -12.64
C THR A 42 1.31 -7.23 -11.56
N GLU A 43 0.26 -7.95 -11.95
CA GLU A 43 -0.57 -8.70 -11.00
C GLU A 43 0.20 -9.85 -10.33
N SER A 44 1.20 -10.42 -11.02
CA SER A 44 2.00 -11.56 -10.55
C SER A 44 3.23 -11.15 -9.73
N GLY A 45 3.77 -9.96 -9.94
CA GLY A 45 5.03 -9.54 -9.31
C GLY A 45 5.54 -8.21 -9.84
N VAL A 46 6.86 -8.05 -9.80
CA VAL A 46 7.58 -6.90 -10.35
C VAL A 46 8.58 -7.41 -11.37
N ILE A 47 8.44 -6.94 -12.60
CA ILE A 47 9.34 -7.25 -13.70
C ILE A 47 10.49 -6.24 -13.67
N VAL A 48 11.73 -6.72 -13.59
CA VAL A 48 12.95 -5.91 -13.67
C VAL A 48 13.66 -6.18 -14.99
N GLN A 49 14.00 -5.12 -15.71
CA GLN A 49 14.69 -5.20 -16.99
C GLN A 49 15.81 -4.15 -17.02
N ALA A 50 16.88 -4.44 -17.76
CA ALA A 50 18.03 -3.56 -17.91
C ALA A 50 18.11 -3.02 -19.34
N TYR A 51 18.45 -1.75 -19.50
CA TYR A 51 18.71 -1.13 -20.80
C TYR A 51 20.03 -0.37 -20.80
N GLN A 52 20.68 -0.36 -21.96
CA GLN A 52 21.98 0.29 -22.14
C GLN A 52 21.80 1.63 -22.87
N THR A 53 22.33 2.72 -22.30
CA THR A 53 22.16 4.06 -22.89
C THR A 53 22.87 4.25 -24.21
N SER A 54 23.97 3.55 -24.44
CA SER A 54 24.78 3.70 -25.67
C SER A 54 24.08 3.17 -26.93
N THR A 55 23.15 2.24 -26.78
CA THR A 55 22.51 1.52 -27.89
C THR A 55 20.99 1.68 -27.90
N GLY A 56 20.39 2.18 -26.81
CA GLY A 56 18.93 2.31 -26.68
C GLY A 56 18.20 0.96 -26.67
N ASN A 57 18.95 -0.15 -26.65
CA ASN A 57 18.40 -1.50 -26.66
C ASN A 57 18.20 -1.99 -25.23
N LEU A 58 17.11 -2.73 -25.07
CA LEU A 58 16.90 -3.61 -23.93
C LEU A 58 17.93 -4.73 -24.05
N THR A 59 18.92 -4.72 -23.17
CA THR A 59 19.97 -5.73 -23.14
C THR A 59 19.98 -6.29 -21.74
N GLY A 60 19.22 -7.36 -21.55
CA GLY A 60 19.10 -8.02 -20.27
C GLY A 60 17.99 -9.06 -20.26
N THR A 61 18.21 -10.12 -19.49
CA THR A 61 17.16 -11.05 -19.07
C THR A 61 16.13 -10.30 -18.22
N THR A 62 14.86 -10.44 -18.59
CA THR A 62 13.74 -10.04 -17.74
C THR A 62 13.75 -10.89 -16.48
N ILE A 63 13.87 -10.27 -15.31
CA ILE A 63 13.81 -10.95 -14.02
C ILE A 63 12.44 -10.64 -13.41
N GLU A 64 11.65 -11.67 -13.15
CA GLU A 64 10.42 -11.54 -12.37
C GLU A 64 10.75 -11.71 -10.89
N HIS A 65 10.44 -10.69 -10.10
CA HIS A 65 10.61 -10.69 -8.66
C HIS A 65 9.25 -10.55 -7.99
N VAL A 66 8.88 -11.49 -7.12
CA VAL A 66 7.64 -11.41 -6.35
C VAL A 66 7.99 -10.94 -4.93
N PRO A 67 7.77 -9.65 -4.60
CA PRO A 67 8.06 -9.14 -3.27
C PRO A 67 7.15 -9.75 -2.22
N GLN A 68 7.66 -9.96 -1.00
CA GLN A 68 6.87 -10.53 0.08
C GLN A 68 5.81 -9.55 0.57
N ALA A 69 4.55 -9.89 0.32
CA ALA A 69 3.39 -9.14 0.76
C ALA A 69 3.30 -9.10 2.30
N ILE A 70 3.46 -7.91 2.89
CA ILE A 70 3.23 -7.68 4.32
C ILE A 70 1.76 -7.27 4.48
N PRO A 71 0.95 -7.98 5.28
CA PRO A 71 -0.44 -7.58 5.51
C PRO A 71 -0.49 -6.24 6.25
N CYS A 72 -1.28 -5.29 5.75
CA CYS A 72 -1.65 -4.12 6.52
C CYS A 72 -2.78 -4.51 7.48
N GLU A 73 -2.42 -4.76 8.73
CA GLU A 73 -3.41 -4.88 9.79
C GLU A 73 -3.93 -3.49 10.14
N VAL A 74 -5.20 -3.23 9.78
CA VAL A 74 -5.95 -2.15 10.42
C VAL A 74 -6.07 -2.52 11.91
N SER A 75 -5.54 -1.68 12.79
CA SER A 75 -5.65 -1.90 14.24
C SER A 75 -7.14 -2.00 14.62
N LEU A 76 -7.62 -3.23 14.84
CA LEU A 76 -9.00 -3.51 15.23
C LEU A 76 -9.39 -2.74 16.49
N THR A 77 -8.42 -2.43 17.36
CA THR A 77 -8.58 -1.67 18.60
C THR A 77 -9.15 -0.27 18.36
N ASN A 78 -8.75 0.41 17.27
CA ASN A 78 -9.30 1.74 16.96
C ASN A 78 -10.74 1.66 16.41
N GLN A 79 -11.08 0.58 15.71
CA GLN A 79 -12.42 0.39 15.17
C GLN A 79 -13.43 0.00 16.26
N THR A 80 -13.08 -0.92 17.16
CA THR A 80 -13.92 -1.27 18.31
C THR A 80 -14.07 -0.13 19.29
N GLY A 81 -13.01 0.66 19.52
CA GLY A 81 -13.08 1.88 20.33
C GLY A 81 -14.09 2.89 19.74
N PHE A 82 -13.99 3.18 18.45
CA PHE A 82 -14.93 4.08 17.77
C PHE A 82 -16.39 3.58 17.82
N MET A 83 -16.61 2.28 17.64
CA MET A 83 -17.95 1.67 17.74
C MET A 83 -18.53 1.80 19.15
N TRP A 84 -17.68 1.71 20.18
CA TRP A 84 -18.10 1.84 21.58
C TRP A 84 -18.47 3.28 21.93
N GLU A 85 -17.68 4.26 21.47
CA GLU A 85 -18.00 5.69 21.60
C GLU A 85 -19.34 6.03 20.94
N LEU A 86 -19.60 5.52 19.73
CA LEU A 86 -20.88 5.68 19.04
C LEU A 86 -22.06 5.09 19.82
N ALA A 87 -21.88 3.90 20.39
CA ALA A 87 -22.90 3.25 21.20
C ALA A 87 -23.22 4.07 22.46
N LEU A 88 -22.20 4.62 23.14
CA LEU A 88 -22.38 5.45 24.33
C LEU A 88 -23.14 6.74 24.02
N ILE A 89 -22.83 7.41 22.91
CA ILE A 89 -23.54 8.62 22.48
C ILE A 89 -25.03 8.32 22.22
N LEU A 90 -25.35 7.19 21.57
CA LEU A 90 -26.73 6.78 21.33
C LEU A 90 -27.47 6.48 22.64
N ILE A 91 -26.84 5.78 23.57
CA ILE A 91 -27.41 5.48 24.89
C ILE A 91 -27.68 6.77 25.66
N ALA A 92 -26.74 7.73 25.65
CA ALA A 92 -26.91 9.02 26.30
C ALA A 92 -28.07 9.83 25.68
N GLY A 93 -28.20 9.85 24.36
CA GLY A 93 -29.33 10.51 23.69
C GLY A 93 -30.68 9.89 24.06
N PHE A 94 -30.76 8.56 24.11
CA PHE A 94 -31.98 7.85 24.50
C PHE A 94 -32.34 8.06 25.98
N SER A 95 -31.34 8.06 26.88
CA SER A 95 -31.58 8.25 28.32
C SER A 95 -32.07 9.67 28.62
N ILE A 96 -31.49 10.70 27.99
CA ILE A 96 -31.97 12.09 28.11
C ILE A 96 -33.42 12.20 27.63
N ARG A 97 -33.74 11.59 26.48
CA ARG A 97 -35.11 11.59 25.94
C ARG A 97 -36.10 10.89 26.87
N ALA A 98 -35.69 9.78 27.49
CA ALA A 98 -36.51 9.05 28.45
C ALA A 98 -36.75 9.86 29.73
N ILE A 99 -35.72 10.54 30.24
CA ILE A 99 -35.82 11.42 31.41
C ILE A 99 -36.80 12.58 31.13
N ILE A 100 -36.66 13.28 30.00
CA ILE A 100 -37.57 14.38 29.64
C ILE A 100 -39.03 13.91 29.61
N LYS A 101 -39.30 12.73 29.03
CA LYS A 101 -40.65 12.15 28.99
C LYS A 101 -41.19 11.69 30.35
N ALA A 102 -40.32 11.43 31.32
CA ALA A 102 -40.75 11.01 32.65
C ALA A 102 -41.14 12.21 33.56
N PHE A 103 -40.66 13.42 33.22
CA PHE A 103 -40.89 14.64 33.98
C PHE A 103 -41.79 15.67 33.27
N GLN A 104 -42.30 15.34 32.08
CA GLN A 104 -43.42 16.02 31.40
C GLN A 104 -44.72 15.26 31.65
#